data_AF-A0A1F4BD33-F1
#
_entry.id   AF-A0A1F4BD33-F1
#
_cell.length_a   1.000
_cell.length_b   1.000
_cell.length_c   1.000
_cell.angle_alpha   90.00
_cell.angle_beta   90.00
_cell.angle_gamma   90.00
#
_symmetry.space_group_name_H-M   'P 1'
#
loop_
_entity.id
_entity.type
_entity.pdbx_description
1 polymer ?
#
loop_
_entity_poly.entity_id
_entity_poly.type
_entity_poly.pdbx_seq_one_letter_code
_entity_poly.pdbx_strand_id
1 'polypeptide(L)'
;MQKLIFTSALVLATSVAAPLSLAQDAAPDVLVKTVTSDVLAIIRQDKDIQAGNPSKVADLVETRILPHFDFARMTQAAVARNWRLATPEQQEALTTEFKTLLVRTYSTALSGYRDQVIEYKPLRAAPDATEVTVRSDVQQSGRERMTIDYDMEKTPAGWKVYDIKIAGVSLVTTYRETFAGKVRDGGIEGLIKSLWDKNRPGGFKTVNVAR
;
A
#
# COMPACT_ATOMS: atom_id res chain seq x y z
N MET A 1 -29.42 -19.94 -77.10
CA MET A 1 -30.22 -19.20 -76.12
C MET A 1 -29.69 -19.53 -74.73
N GLN A 2 -29.00 -18.58 -74.11
CA GLN A 2 -28.15 -18.75 -72.93
C GLN A 2 -28.96 -18.42 -71.66
N LYS A 3 -29.04 -19.35 -70.70
CA LYS A 3 -29.66 -19.12 -69.39
C LYS A 3 -28.56 -18.83 -68.36
N LEU A 4 -28.50 -17.59 -67.89
CA LEU A 4 -27.64 -17.14 -66.80
C LEU A 4 -28.24 -17.59 -65.46
N ILE A 5 -27.51 -18.39 -64.69
CA ILE A 5 -27.85 -18.75 -63.31
C ILE A 5 -27.03 -17.83 -62.40
N PHE A 6 -27.70 -16.91 -61.71
CA PHE A 6 -27.11 -16.11 -60.64
C PHE A 6 -27.11 -16.94 -59.34
N THR A 7 -25.96 -17.43 -58.91
CA THR A 7 -25.76 -17.99 -57.57
C THR A 7 -25.38 -16.87 -56.60
N SER A 8 -26.32 -16.50 -55.73
CA SER A 8 -26.06 -15.61 -54.59
C SER A 8 -25.25 -16.35 -53.52
N ALA A 9 -24.02 -15.92 -53.28
CA ALA A 9 -23.18 -16.39 -52.18
C ALA A 9 -23.57 -15.67 -50.88
N LEU A 10 -24.20 -16.40 -49.96
CA LEU A 10 -24.48 -15.94 -48.60
C LEU A 10 -23.19 -16.04 -47.77
N VAL A 11 -22.53 -14.91 -47.54
CA VAL A 11 -21.36 -14.81 -46.65
C VAL A 11 -21.86 -14.84 -45.20
N LEU A 12 -21.69 -15.99 -44.54
CA LEU A 12 -21.97 -16.16 -43.12
C LEU A 12 -20.82 -15.55 -42.31
N ALA A 13 -21.02 -14.32 -41.81
CA ALA A 13 -20.07 -13.66 -40.93
C ALA A 13 -20.08 -14.34 -39.55
N THR A 14 -19.15 -15.26 -39.31
CA THR A 14 -18.87 -15.81 -37.98
C THR A 14 -18.17 -14.75 -37.14
N SER A 15 -18.93 -14.11 -36.25
CA SER A 15 -18.41 -13.25 -35.19
C SER A 15 -17.56 -14.08 -34.22
N VAL A 16 -16.23 -13.96 -34.34
CA VAL A 16 -15.30 -14.50 -33.35
C VAL A 16 -15.45 -13.66 -32.08
N ALA A 17 -16.23 -14.15 -31.12
CA ALA A 17 -16.24 -13.61 -29.77
C ALA A 17 -14.87 -13.93 -29.13
N ALA A 18 -13.98 -12.94 -29.08
CA ALA A 18 -12.76 -13.06 -28.31
C ALA A 18 -13.14 -13.26 -26.83
N PRO A 19 -12.57 -14.27 -26.13
CA PRO A 19 -12.81 -14.41 -24.71
C PRO A 19 -12.31 -13.16 -24.00
N LEU A 20 -13.20 -12.49 -23.26
CA LEU A 20 -12.82 -11.49 -22.28
C LEU A 20 -11.92 -12.20 -21.28
N SER A 21 -10.60 -12.01 -21.40
CA SER A 21 -9.65 -12.37 -20.38
C SER A 21 -9.98 -11.55 -19.15
N LEU A 22 -10.75 -12.12 -18.22
CA LEU A 22 -10.80 -11.63 -16.85
C LEU A 22 -9.36 -11.70 -16.36
N ALA A 23 -8.69 -10.55 -16.26
CA ALA A 23 -7.39 -10.46 -15.62
C ALA A 23 -7.56 -11.10 -14.23
N GLN A 24 -6.97 -12.27 -14.02
CA GLN A 24 -6.91 -12.84 -12.69
C GLN A 24 -6.05 -11.89 -11.86
N ASP A 25 -6.67 -11.19 -10.92
CA ASP A 25 -5.95 -10.44 -9.91
C ASP A 25 -4.90 -11.36 -9.29
N ALA A 26 -3.65 -10.89 -9.25
CA ALA A 26 -2.57 -11.65 -8.64
C ALA A 26 -2.95 -12.04 -7.20
N ALA A 27 -2.61 -13.27 -6.80
CA ALA A 27 -2.76 -13.69 -5.41
C ALA A 27 -2.01 -12.72 -4.48
N PRO A 28 -2.51 -12.45 -3.27
CA PRO A 28 -2.00 -11.35 -2.44
C PRO A 28 -0.54 -11.56 -2.02
N ASP A 29 -0.13 -12.80 -1.77
CA ASP A 29 1.26 -13.16 -1.48
C ASP A 29 2.17 -12.98 -2.71
N VAL A 30 1.70 -13.37 -3.90
CA VAL A 30 2.39 -13.12 -5.16
C VAL A 30 2.56 -11.61 -5.40
N LEU A 31 1.50 -10.83 -5.18
CA LEU A 31 1.53 -9.38 -5.32
C LEU A 31 2.61 -8.76 -4.42
N VAL A 32 2.57 -9.04 -3.11
CA VAL A 32 3.55 -8.50 -2.15
C VAL A 32 4.97 -8.93 -2.52
N LYS A 33 5.18 -10.19 -2.89
CA LYS A 33 6.49 -10.70 -3.28
C LYS A 33 7.04 -10.02 -4.54
N THR A 34 6.21 -9.85 -5.56
CA THR A 34 6.60 -9.21 -6.83
C THR A 34 6.94 -7.74 -6.61
N VAL A 35 6.05 -6.98 -5.97
CA VAL A 35 6.28 -5.55 -5.68
C VAL A 35 7.55 -5.36 -4.85
N THR A 36 7.74 -6.17 -3.81
CA THR A 36 8.94 -6.09 -2.98
C THR A 36 10.20 -6.42 -3.78
N SER A 37 10.17 -7.47 -4.60
CA SER A 37 11.33 -7.88 -5.41
C SER A 37 11.72 -6.80 -6.43
N ASP A 38 10.72 -6.18 -7.06
CA ASP A 38 10.90 -5.09 -8.01
C ASP A 38 11.51 -3.83 -7.37
N VAL A 39 10.94 -3.40 -6.23
CA VAL A 39 11.45 -2.26 -5.48
C VAL A 39 12.90 -2.48 -5.07
N LEU A 40 13.23 -3.67 -4.56
CA LEU A 40 14.60 -4.01 -4.19
C LEU A 40 15.54 -4.10 -5.39
N ALA A 41 15.08 -4.55 -6.55
CA ALA A 41 15.88 -4.53 -7.77
C ALA A 41 16.22 -3.10 -8.20
N ILE A 42 15.26 -2.17 -8.13
CA ILE A 42 15.50 -0.75 -8.42
C ILE A 42 16.50 -0.15 -7.45
N ILE A 43 16.32 -0.36 -6.14
CA ILE A 43 17.24 0.14 -5.10
C ILE A 43 18.67 -0.37 -5.36
N ARG A 44 18.84 -1.63 -5.78
CA ARG A 44 20.17 -2.20 -6.07
C ARG A 44 20.83 -1.62 -7.32
N GLN A 45 20.06 -1.09 -8.27
CA GLN A 45 20.58 -0.56 -9.53
C GLN A 45 20.77 0.97 -9.51
N ASP A 46 20.00 1.70 -8.70
CA ASP A 46 20.07 3.16 -8.62
C ASP A 46 21.00 3.65 -7.49
N LYS A 47 22.18 4.17 -7.87
CA LYS A 47 23.18 4.68 -6.93
C LYS A 47 22.71 5.91 -6.15
N ASP A 48 21.83 6.74 -6.70
CA ASP A 48 21.32 7.92 -6.01
C ASP A 48 20.34 7.51 -4.91
N ILE A 49 19.51 6.49 -5.16
CA ILE A 49 18.66 5.89 -4.13
C ILE A 49 19.52 5.28 -3.01
N GLN A 50 20.60 4.57 -3.36
CA GLN A 50 21.54 4.01 -2.37
C GLN A 50 22.26 5.10 -1.56
N ALA A 51 22.58 6.23 -2.19
CA ALA A 51 23.14 7.40 -1.54
C ALA A 51 22.11 8.19 -0.70
N GLY A 52 20.84 7.77 -0.71
CA GLY A 52 19.78 8.38 0.07
C GLY A 52 19.20 9.65 -0.54
N ASN A 53 19.25 9.82 -1.86
CA ASN A 53 18.63 10.94 -2.56
C ASN A 53 17.11 11.00 -2.25
N PRO A 54 16.64 12.03 -1.53
CA PRO A 54 15.26 12.06 -1.06
C PRO A 54 14.23 12.10 -2.19
N SER A 55 14.54 12.76 -3.31
CA SER A 55 13.62 12.87 -4.45
C SER A 55 13.41 11.51 -5.11
N LYS A 56 14.50 10.79 -5.42
CA LYS A 56 14.38 9.48 -6.07
C LYS A 56 13.72 8.44 -5.17
N VAL A 57 13.98 8.49 -3.87
CA VAL A 57 13.30 7.61 -2.90
C VAL A 57 11.80 7.93 -2.89
N ALA A 58 11.42 9.20 -2.85
CA ALA A 58 10.01 9.61 -2.91
C ALA A 58 9.33 9.14 -4.19
N ASP A 59 9.98 9.32 -5.36
CA ASP A 59 9.45 8.87 -6.65
C ASP A 59 9.26 7.35 -6.70
N LEU A 60 10.22 6.58 -6.18
CA LEU A 60 10.10 5.13 -6.09
C LEU A 60 8.91 4.72 -5.21
N VAL A 61 8.75 5.36 -4.06
CA VAL A 61 7.63 5.10 -3.14
C VAL A 61 6.31 5.40 -3.82
N GLU A 62 6.15 6.61 -4.38
CA GLU A 62 4.90 7.07 -5.00
C GLU A 62 4.47 6.17 -6.17
N THR A 63 5.43 5.72 -6.99
CA THR A 63 5.13 4.98 -8.23
C THR A 63 5.05 3.47 -8.05
N ARG A 64 5.81 2.88 -7.12
CA ARG A 64 5.93 1.41 -6.99
C ARG A 64 5.32 0.84 -5.73
N ILE A 65 5.13 1.65 -4.69
CA ILE A 65 4.67 1.17 -3.38
C ILE A 65 3.25 1.63 -3.13
N LEU A 66 3.00 2.95 -3.16
CA LEU A 66 1.71 3.53 -2.76
C LEU A 66 0.49 3.02 -3.53
N PRO A 67 0.56 2.66 -4.83
CA PRO A 67 -0.59 2.11 -5.53
C PRO A 67 -1.14 0.82 -4.92
N HIS A 68 -0.37 0.13 -4.07
CA HIS A 68 -0.76 -1.11 -3.42
C HIS A 68 -1.35 -0.94 -2.02
N PHE A 69 -1.52 0.30 -1.55
CA PHE A 69 -2.07 0.61 -0.23
C PHE A 69 -3.46 1.24 -0.33
N ASP A 70 -4.33 0.91 0.62
CA ASP A 70 -5.58 1.63 0.85
C ASP A 70 -5.41 2.61 2.02
N PHE A 71 -4.95 3.82 1.69
CA PHE A 71 -4.75 4.87 2.70
C PHE A 71 -6.06 5.35 3.33
N ALA A 72 -7.19 5.23 2.62
CA ALA A 72 -8.49 5.61 3.17
C ALA A 72 -8.88 4.66 4.31
N ARG A 73 -8.77 3.34 4.06
CA ARG A 73 -9.02 2.31 5.07
C ARG A 73 -8.02 2.38 6.22
N MET A 74 -6.72 2.59 5.93
CA MET A 74 -5.70 2.81 6.97
C MET A 74 -6.09 3.99 7.88
N THR A 75 -6.48 5.12 7.29
CA THR A 75 -6.83 6.32 8.03
C THR A 75 -8.11 6.12 8.85
N GLN A 76 -9.14 5.52 8.25
CA GLN A 76 -10.37 5.15 8.94
C GLN A 76 -10.09 4.25 10.15
N ALA A 77 -9.24 3.25 10.01
CA ALA A 77 -8.88 2.33 11.08
C ALA A 77 -8.04 2.99 12.20
N ALA A 78 -7.20 3.98 11.86
CA ALA A 78 -6.44 4.77 12.82
C ALA A 78 -7.33 5.75 13.60
N VAL A 79 -8.22 6.47 12.91
CA VAL A 79 -9.17 7.44 13.52
C VAL A 79 -10.30 6.71 14.28
N ALA A 80 -10.59 5.47 13.88
CA ALA A 80 -11.55 4.57 14.52
C ALA A 80 -12.93 5.20 14.69
N ARG A 81 -13.53 5.11 15.89
CA ARG A 81 -14.90 5.59 16.16
C ARG A 81 -15.13 7.06 15.82
N ASN A 82 -14.07 7.87 15.76
CA ASN A 82 -14.16 9.31 15.47
C ASN A 82 -14.27 9.59 13.97
N TRP A 83 -14.02 8.61 13.09
CA TRP A 83 -14.06 8.79 11.64
C TRP A 83 -15.42 9.31 11.16
N ARG A 84 -16.51 8.81 11.75
CA ARG A 84 -17.89 9.25 11.47
C ARG A 84 -18.18 10.71 11.84
N LEU A 85 -17.28 11.38 12.57
CA LEU A 85 -17.42 12.81 12.91
C LEU A 85 -16.83 13.71 11.81
N ALA A 86 -16.02 13.16 10.90
CA ALA A 86 -15.36 13.91 9.85
C ALA A 86 -16.28 14.08 8.62
N THR A 87 -16.33 15.29 8.08
CA THR A 87 -16.94 15.54 6.75
C THR A 87 -16.12 14.86 5.65
N PRO A 88 -16.65 14.65 4.43
CA PRO A 88 -15.89 14.08 3.32
C PRO A 88 -14.56 14.81 3.05
N GLU A 89 -14.55 16.13 3.12
CA GLU A 89 -13.34 16.95 2.92
C GLU A 89 -12.32 16.73 4.04
N GLN A 90 -12.80 16.57 5.28
CA GLN A 90 -11.95 16.24 6.43
C GLN A 90 -11.40 14.82 6.34
N GLN A 91 -12.18 13.86 5.82
CA GLN A 91 -11.73 12.49 5.58
C GLN A 91 -10.59 12.45 4.56
N GLU A 92 -10.72 13.21 3.47
CA GLU A 92 -9.66 13.36 2.46
C GLU A 92 -8.41 14.04 3.05
N ALA A 93 -8.58 15.12 3.82
CA ALA A 93 -7.48 15.81 4.48
C ALA A 93 -6.74 14.89 5.48
N LEU A 94 -7.48 14.16 6.33
CA LEU A 94 -6.91 13.17 7.24
C LEU A 94 -6.14 12.08 6.48
N THR A 95 -6.69 11.59 5.37
CA THR A 95 -6.07 10.54 4.55
C THR A 95 -4.76 11.03 3.94
N THR A 96 -4.76 12.25 3.39
CA THR A 96 -3.59 12.88 2.79
C THR A 96 -2.47 13.11 3.81
N GLU A 97 -2.83 13.67 4.96
CA GLU A 97 -1.87 13.99 6.00
C GLU A 97 -1.33 12.72 6.69
N PHE A 98 -2.16 11.70 6.88
CA PHE A 98 -1.71 10.42 7.45
C PHE A 98 -0.85 9.62 6.46
N LYS A 99 -1.21 9.57 5.16
CA LYS A 99 -0.33 9.06 4.08
C LYS A 99 1.04 9.73 4.17
N THR A 100 1.06 11.06 4.21
CA THR A 100 2.30 11.84 4.26
C THR A 100 3.14 11.50 5.50
N LEU A 101 2.50 11.37 6.67
CA LEU A 101 3.17 11.00 7.91
C LEU A 101 3.84 9.62 7.80
N LEU A 102 3.11 8.61 7.32
CA LEU A 102 3.62 7.25 7.17
C LEU A 102 4.76 7.19 6.16
N VAL A 103 4.58 7.79 4.98
CA VAL A 103 5.61 7.84 3.93
C VAL A 103 6.88 8.45 4.49
N ARG A 104 6.81 9.61 5.16
CA ARG A 104 7.99 10.27 5.73
C ARG A 104 8.68 9.44 6.82
N THR A 105 7.90 8.74 7.64
CA THR A 105 8.42 7.94 8.75
C THR A 105 9.18 6.71 8.27
N TYR A 106 8.71 6.07 7.20
CA TYR A 106 9.22 4.74 6.79
C TYR A 106 10.04 4.74 5.49
N SER A 107 10.00 5.80 4.67
CA SER A 107 10.76 5.84 3.40
C SER A 107 12.27 5.78 3.60
N THR A 108 12.79 6.29 4.71
CA THR A 108 14.23 6.28 5.01
C THR A 108 14.78 4.86 5.20
N ALA A 109 13.93 3.90 5.61
CA ALA A 109 14.32 2.51 5.74
C ALA A 109 14.67 1.87 4.39
N LEU A 110 14.04 2.33 3.29
CA LEU A 110 14.30 1.81 1.94
C LEU A 110 15.74 2.07 1.50
N SER A 111 16.26 3.27 1.77
CA SER A 111 17.65 3.63 1.44
C SER A 111 18.67 2.86 2.26
N GLY A 112 18.28 2.21 3.36
CA GLY A 112 19.13 1.38 4.20
C GLY A 112 19.21 -0.09 3.77
N TYR A 113 18.41 -0.51 2.79
CA TYR A 113 18.40 -1.89 2.31
C TYR A 113 19.65 -2.18 1.48
N ARG A 114 20.36 -3.28 1.79
CA ARG A 114 21.57 -3.72 1.09
C ARG A 114 21.46 -5.22 0.78
N ASP A 115 21.67 -6.02 1.80
CA ASP A 115 21.91 -7.46 1.76
C ASP A 115 20.87 -8.25 2.56
N GLN A 116 19.82 -7.58 3.07
CA GLN A 116 18.77 -8.29 3.78
C GLN A 116 18.09 -9.30 2.86
N VAL A 117 17.59 -10.39 3.43
CA VAL A 117 16.82 -11.43 2.75
C VAL A 117 15.40 -11.40 3.29
N ILE A 118 14.41 -11.41 2.40
CA ILE A 118 12.99 -11.45 2.78
C ILE A 118 12.45 -12.83 2.45
N GLU A 119 11.99 -13.54 3.46
CA GLU A 119 11.36 -14.84 3.33
C GLU A 119 9.86 -14.72 3.57
N TYR A 120 9.05 -15.21 2.64
CA TYR A 120 7.59 -15.20 2.76
C TYR A 120 7.10 -16.54 3.30
N LYS A 121 6.18 -16.48 4.27
CA LYS A 121 5.53 -17.68 4.81
C LYS A 121 4.36 -18.09 3.89
N PRO A 122 4.01 -19.39 3.84
CA PRO A 122 2.86 -19.85 3.07
C PRO A 122 1.58 -19.08 3.43
N LEU A 123 0.90 -18.54 2.43
CA LEU A 123 -0.40 -17.92 2.60
C LEU A 123 -1.43 -18.96 3.02
N ARG A 124 -2.16 -18.69 4.10
CA ARG A 124 -3.31 -19.49 4.54
C ARG A 124 -4.55 -18.62 4.43
N ALA A 125 -5.30 -18.78 3.35
CA ALA A 125 -6.52 -18.05 3.08
C ALA A 125 -7.57 -18.99 2.48
N ALA A 126 -8.84 -18.79 2.82
CA ALA A 126 -9.94 -19.44 2.13
C ALA A 126 -10.05 -18.90 0.68
N PRO A 127 -10.56 -19.68 -0.29
CA PRO A 127 -10.68 -19.23 -1.68
C PRO A 127 -11.55 -17.96 -1.87
N ASP A 128 -12.49 -17.72 -0.98
CA ASP A 128 -13.43 -16.59 -0.95
C ASP A 128 -13.03 -15.50 0.05
N ALA A 129 -11.84 -15.61 0.66
CA ALA A 129 -11.37 -14.61 1.62
C ALA A 129 -11.30 -13.22 0.98
N THR A 130 -11.91 -12.24 1.65
CA THR A 130 -11.84 -10.82 1.30
C THR A 130 -10.78 -10.08 2.08
N GLU A 131 -10.23 -10.71 3.13
CA GLU A 131 -9.15 -10.19 3.95
C GLU A 131 -8.14 -11.29 4.24
N VAL A 132 -6.86 -10.96 4.16
CA VAL A 132 -5.76 -11.90 4.42
C VAL A 132 -4.60 -11.20 5.11
N THR A 133 -3.73 -11.99 5.73
CA THR A 133 -2.41 -11.52 6.17
C THR A 133 -1.33 -12.28 5.40
N VAL A 134 -0.56 -11.56 4.60
CA VAL A 134 0.70 -12.06 4.03
C VAL A 134 1.78 -11.84 5.08
N ARG A 135 2.59 -12.85 5.37
CA ARG A 135 3.63 -12.77 6.42
C ARG A 135 5.02 -12.93 5.83
N SER A 136 5.97 -12.11 6.25
CA SER A 136 7.37 -12.24 5.89
C SER A 136 8.30 -12.07 7.09
N ASP A 137 9.50 -12.62 6.93
CA ASP A 137 10.62 -12.47 7.85
C ASP A 137 11.76 -11.77 7.09
N VAL A 138 12.24 -10.64 7.61
CA VAL A 138 13.43 -9.92 7.12
C VAL A 138 14.63 -10.36 7.95
N GLN A 139 15.63 -10.90 7.27
CA GLN A 139 16.86 -11.38 7.88
C GLN A 139 18.04 -10.49 7.49
N GLN A 140 18.86 -10.14 8.47
CA GLN A 140 20.13 -9.45 8.27
C GLN A 140 21.20 -10.16 9.09
N SER A 141 22.38 -10.38 8.50
CA SER A 141 23.49 -11.06 9.19
C SER A 141 23.83 -10.35 10.50
N GLY A 142 23.94 -11.11 11.58
CA GLY A 142 24.28 -10.59 12.92
C GLY A 142 23.19 -9.75 13.59
N ARG A 143 21.95 -9.73 13.07
CA ARG A 143 20.80 -9.05 13.69
C ARG A 143 19.65 -10.03 13.93
N GLU A 144 18.80 -9.68 14.89
CA GLU A 144 17.56 -10.41 15.12
C GLU A 144 16.64 -10.31 13.89
N ARG A 145 15.93 -11.41 13.63
CA ARG A 145 14.94 -11.50 12.56
C ARG A 145 13.78 -10.56 12.86
N MET A 146 13.39 -9.76 11.87
CA MET A 146 12.26 -8.85 11.97
C MET A 146 11.07 -9.40 11.19
N THR A 147 9.90 -9.54 11.82
CA THR A 147 8.68 -9.96 11.13
C THR A 147 7.97 -8.76 10.52
N ILE A 148 7.47 -8.90 9.29
CA ILE A 148 6.59 -7.94 8.64
C ILE A 148 5.33 -8.67 8.17
N ASP A 149 4.18 -8.28 8.72
CA ASP A 149 2.88 -8.77 8.27
C ASP A 149 2.15 -7.67 7.49
N TYR A 150 1.56 -8.05 6.36
CA TYR A 150 0.79 -7.20 5.47
C TYR A 150 -0.67 -7.62 5.58
N ASP A 151 -1.48 -6.85 6.29
CA ASP A 151 -2.93 -7.08 6.30
C ASP A 151 -3.53 -6.43 5.05
N MET A 152 -4.21 -7.25 4.26
CA MET A 152 -4.69 -6.89 2.94
C MET A 152 -6.18 -7.16 2.78
N GLU A 153 -6.86 -6.31 2.02
CA GLU A 153 -8.24 -6.48 1.62
C GLU A 153 -8.35 -6.65 0.11
N LYS A 154 -9.36 -7.38 -0.34
CA LYS A 154 -9.70 -7.52 -1.75
C LYS A 154 -10.64 -6.38 -2.15
N THR A 155 -10.19 -5.51 -3.05
CA THR A 155 -10.99 -4.41 -3.61
C THR A 155 -11.37 -4.71 -5.06
N PRO A 156 -12.28 -3.94 -5.68
CA PRO A 156 -12.52 -4.02 -7.13
C PRO A 156 -11.29 -3.73 -7.99
N ALA A 157 -10.26 -3.07 -7.43
CA ALA A 157 -8.98 -2.79 -8.08
C ALA A 157 -7.88 -3.78 -7.68
N GLY A 158 -8.25 -4.95 -7.17
CA GLY A 158 -7.35 -5.99 -6.68
C GLY A 158 -7.03 -5.86 -5.18
N TRP A 159 -6.04 -6.62 -4.72
CA TRP A 159 -5.62 -6.62 -3.32
C TRP A 159 -4.90 -5.32 -2.93
N LYS A 160 -5.27 -4.74 -1.77
CA LYS A 160 -4.64 -3.55 -1.19
C LYS A 160 -4.23 -3.81 0.25
N VAL A 161 -3.05 -3.32 0.63
CA VAL A 161 -2.57 -3.33 2.01
C VAL A 161 -3.29 -2.22 2.77
N TYR A 162 -3.91 -2.57 3.90
CA TYR A 162 -4.56 -1.60 4.79
C TYR A 162 -3.94 -1.55 6.19
N ASP A 163 -2.96 -2.42 6.48
CA ASP A 163 -2.10 -2.29 7.66
C ASP A 163 -0.78 -3.04 7.46
N ILE A 164 0.26 -2.55 8.13
CA ILE A 164 1.56 -3.23 8.22
C ILE A 164 1.83 -3.46 9.70
N LYS A 165 2.27 -4.67 10.07
CA LYS A 165 2.76 -4.94 11.42
C LYS A 165 4.24 -5.24 11.37
N ILE A 166 5.03 -4.47 12.10
CA ILE A 166 6.47 -4.67 12.24
C ILE A 166 6.73 -5.21 13.63
N ALA A 167 7.38 -6.37 13.73
CA ALA A 167 7.59 -7.07 15.01
C ALA A 167 6.28 -7.24 15.81
N GLY A 168 5.17 -7.50 15.12
CA GLY A 168 3.83 -7.65 15.70
C GLY A 168 3.10 -6.34 16.04
N VAL A 169 3.75 -5.18 15.88
CA VAL A 169 3.15 -3.87 16.17
C VAL A 169 2.55 -3.27 14.91
N SER A 170 1.24 -3.06 14.91
CA SER A 170 0.51 -2.43 13.80
C SER A 170 0.84 -0.95 13.66
N LEU A 171 1.16 -0.53 12.44
CA LEU A 171 1.40 0.87 12.12
C LEU A 171 0.12 1.68 12.30
N VAL A 172 -1.02 1.16 11.87
CA VAL A 172 -2.31 1.86 11.97
C VAL A 172 -2.77 2.02 13.42
N THR A 173 -2.74 0.95 14.21
CA THR A 173 -3.28 1.01 15.58
C THR A 173 -2.41 1.81 16.52
N THR A 174 -1.11 1.92 16.25
CA THR A 174 -0.17 2.71 17.07
C THR A 174 -0.57 4.19 17.16
N TYR A 175 -1.24 4.74 16.14
CA TYR A 175 -1.68 6.14 16.17
C TYR A 175 -3.04 6.35 16.83
N ARG A 176 -3.82 5.29 17.06
CA ARG A 176 -5.23 5.39 17.46
C ARG A 176 -5.45 6.17 18.75
N GLU A 177 -4.64 5.90 19.77
CA GLU A 177 -4.74 6.60 21.07
C GLU A 177 -4.36 8.08 20.94
N THR A 178 -3.28 8.37 20.20
CA THR A 178 -2.83 9.74 19.92
C THR A 178 -3.92 10.51 19.17
N PHE A 179 -4.52 9.91 18.14
CA PHE A 179 -5.56 10.55 17.34
C PHE A 179 -6.82 10.78 18.17
N ALA A 180 -7.24 9.81 18.98
CA ALA A 180 -8.35 9.98 19.91
C ALA A 180 -8.12 11.12 20.90
N GLY A 181 -6.88 11.31 21.37
CA GLY A 181 -6.47 12.47 22.16
C GLY A 181 -6.67 13.79 21.41
N LYS A 182 -6.11 13.92 20.20
CA LYS A 182 -6.24 15.14 19.40
C LYS A 182 -7.68 15.48 19.05
N VAL A 183 -8.50 14.48 18.76
CA VAL A 183 -9.94 14.69 18.52
C VAL A 183 -10.66 15.13 19.78
N ARG A 184 -10.30 14.62 20.95
CA ARG A 184 -10.89 15.07 22.22
C ARG A 184 -10.56 16.55 22.50
N ASP A 185 -9.34 16.96 22.21
CA ASP A 185 -8.84 18.30 22.56
C ASP A 185 -9.30 19.38 21.58
N GLY A 186 -9.44 19.05 20.29
CA GLY A 186 -9.72 20.05 19.24
C GLY A 186 -10.61 19.55 18.10
N GLY A 187 -11.34 18.45 18.28
CA GLY A 187 -12.15 17.86 17.23
C GLY A 187 -11.34 17.32 16.05
N ILE A 188 -12.03 17.04 14.94
CA ILE A 188 -11.39 16.53 13.72
C ILE A 188 -10.38 17.54 13.15
N GLU A 189 -10.70 18.84 13.20
CA GLU A 189 -9.79 19.90 12.79
C GLU A 189 -8.50 19.91 13.61
N GLY A 190 -8.60 19.70 14.93
CA GLY A 190 -7.43 19.57 15.81
C GLY A 190 -6.53 18.39 15.44
N LEU A 191 -7.10 17.27 15.01
CA LEU A 191 -6.33 16.13 14.49
C LEU A 191 -5.66 16.46 13.15
N ILE A 192 -6.39 17.04 12.20
CA ILE A 192 -5.84 17.44 10.89
C ILE A 192 -4.68 18.41 11.10
N LYS A 193 -4.88 19.45 11.92
CA LYS A 193 -3.83 20.41 12.26
C LYS A 193 -2.62 19.72 12.88
N SER A 194 -2.84 18.78 13.81
CA SER A 194 -1.73 18.05 14.43
C SER A 194 -0.94 17.19 13.45
N LEU A 195 -1.58 16.61 12.43
CA LEU A 195 -0.88 15.86 11.39
C LEU A 195 -0.10 16.80 10.46
N TRP A 196 -0.75 17.88 10.02
CA TRP A 196 -0.12 18.91 9.21
C TRP A 196 1.13 19.50 9.89
N ASP A 197 1.04 19.85 11.18
CA ASP A 197 2.17 20.35 11.98
C ASP A 197 3.33 19.34 12.03
N LYS A 198 3.04 18.04 12.16
CA LYS A 198 4.06 16.97 12.16
C LYS A 198 4.73 16.78 10.80
N ASN A 199 3.98 16.95 9.72
CA ASN A 199 4.48 16.78 8.36
C ASN A 199 5.40 17.93 7.90
N ARG A 200 5.38 19.08 8.59
CA ARG A 200 6.28 20.21 8.30
C ARG A 200 7.75 19.84 8.53
N PRO A 201 8.68 20.42 7.76
CA PRO A 201 10.11 20.31 8.03
C PRO A 201 10.45 20.69 9.48
N GLY A 202 11.06 19.76 10.23
CA GLY A 202 11.40 19.96 11.64
C GLY A 202 10.36 19.45 12.66
N GLY A 203 9.14 19.10 12.24
CA GLY A 203 8.06 18.62 13.13
C GLY A 203 8.34 17.30 13.85
N PHE A 204 9.28 16.49 13.33
CA PHE A 204 9.71 15.23 13.94
C PHE A 204 10.81 15.39 15.02
N LYS A 205 11.52 16.53 15.06
CA LYS A 205 12.61 16.73 16.06
C LYS A 205 12.09 16.87 17.50
N THR A 206 10.79 17.08 17.69
CA THR A 206 10.16 17.25 19.01
C THR A 206 9.54 15.96 19.55
N VAL A 207 9.39 14.91 18.74
CA VAL A 207 8.93 13.59 19.22
C VAL A 207 10.17 12.75 19.49
N ASN A 208 10.74 12.97 20.67
CA ASN A 208 11.75 12.10 21.24
C ASN A 208 11.08 10.73 21.44
N VAL A 209 11.22 9.82 20.46
CA VAL A 209 10.87 8.43 20.67
C VAL A 209 11.90 7.92 21.68
N ALA A 210 11.45 7.77 22.92
CA ALA A 210 12.25 7.20 23.98
C ALA A 210 12.85 5.87 23.51
N ARG A 211 14.11 5.68 23.94
CA ARG A 211 14.96 4.50 23.81
C ARG A 211 14.23 3.16 23.74
#